data_AF-A0A643K7N1-F1
#
_entry.id   AF-A0A643K7N1-F1
#
_cell.length_a   1.000
_cell.length_b   1.000
_cell.length_c   1.000
_cell.angle_alpha   90.00
_cell.angle_beta   90.00
_cell.angle_gamma   90.00
#
_symmetry.space_group_name_H-M   'P 1'
#
loop_
_entity.id
_entity.type
_entity.pdbx_description
1 polymer ?
#
loop_
_entity_poly.entity_id
_entity_poly.type
_entity_poly.pdbx_seq_one_letter_code
_entity_poly.pdbx_strand_id
1 'polypeptide(L)'
;MTTEAIATDAFATAVVSSCRTTLGDSLRSVVYFTRDDFEVLYVRKDLYDDDESMRAVKADLVESERTAFGPQETYDRTDGPTGTGPGFGEYEFTLRVFSDGFVGRVVGGDHGVIVTTDELELTEFEEMEVAIRRMLEDESAE
;
A
#
# COMPACT_ATOMS: atom_id res chain seq x y z
N MET A 1 -22.43 -2.60 9.70
CA MET A 1 -21.95 -1.21 9.75
C MET A 1 -21.56 -0.83 8.34
N THR A 2 -22.18 0.19 7.77
CA THR A 2 -21.79 0.71 6.46
C THR A 2 -20.47 1.45 6.66
N THR A 3 -19.35 0.82 6.30
CA THR A 3 -18.07 1.55 6.22
C THR A 3 -18.23 2.60 5.13
N GLU A 4 -18.21 3.88 5.51
CA GLU A 4 -18.12 4.97 4.53
C GLU A 4 -16.82 4.79 3.75
N ALA A 5 -16.89 4.98 2.43
CA ALA A 5 -15.69 4.96 1.60
C ALA A 5 -14.76 6.08 2.06
N ILE A 6 -13.50 5.73 2.29
CA ILE A 6 -12.46 6.68 2.74
C ILE A 6 -11.61 7.17 1.57
N ALA A 7 -11.77 6.57 0.40
CA ALA A 7 -11.19 7.02 -0.87
C ALA A 7 -12.27 7.56 -1.80
N THR A 8 -11.94 8.59 -2.58
CA THR A 8 -12.80 8.97 -3.71
C THR A 8 -12.80 7.86 -4.77
N ASP A 9 -13.93 7.69 -5.48
CA ASP A 9 -14.04 6.68 -6.55
C ASP A 9 -13.00 6.91 -7.67
N ALA A 10 -12.68 8.18 -7.94
CA ALA A 10 -11.66 8.58 -8.90
C ALA A 10 -10.26 8.14 -8.45
N PHE A 11 -9.89 8.41 -7.19
CA PHE A 11 -8.62 7.95 -6.61
C PHE A 11 -8.52 6.43 -6.57
N ALA A 12 -9.56 5.75 -6.08
CA ALA A 12 -9.62 4.30 -6.02
C ALA A 12 -9.41 3.67 -7.40
N THR A 13 -10.10 4.20 -8.42
CA THR A 13 -9.96 3.75 -9.81
C THR A 13 -8.55 3.99 -10.36
N ALA A 14 -7.96 5.16 -10.08
CA ALA A 14 -6.63 5.51 -10.53
C ALA A 14 -5.55 4.59 -9.93
N VAL A 15 -5.59 4.35 -8.62
CA VAL A 15 -4.66 3.45 -7.92
C VAL A 15 -4.76 2.03 -8.47
N VAL A 16 -5.96 1.49 -8.59
CA VAL A 16 -6.17 0.13 -9.12
C VAL A 16 -5.71 0.04 -10.57
N SER A 17 -6.00 1.04 -11.40
CA SER A 17 -5.55 1.08 -12.79
C SER A 17 -4.02 1.12 -12.90
N SER A 18 -3.35 1.87 -12.04
CA SER A 18 -1.89 1.94 -12.00
C SER A 18 -1.29 0.59 -11.61
N CYS A 19 -1.77 -0.02 -10.51
CA CYS A 19 -1.32 -1.33 -10.05
C CYS A 19 -1.52 -2.42 -11.11
N ARG A 20 -2.63 -2.40 -11.84
CA ARG A 20 -2.91 -3.38 -12.91
C ARG A 20 -2.07 -3.17 -14.17
N THR A 21 -1.65 -1.94 -14.42
CA THR A 21 -0.79 -1.60 -15.56
C THR A 21 0.63 -2.11 -15.33
N THR A 22 1.12 -2.02 -14.09
CA THR A 22 2.46 -2.49 -13.72
C THR A 22 2.50 -3.98 -13.42
N LEU A 23 1.58 -4.51 -12.59
CA LEU A 23 1.62 -5.89 -12.09
C LEU A 23 0.72 -6.87 -12.85
N GLY A 24 -0.09 -6.37 -13.79
CA GLY A 24 -0.92 -7.20 -14.65
C GLY A 24 -1.83 -8.16 -13.89
N ASP A 25 -1.79 -9.43 -14.30
CA ASP A 25 -2.59 -10.51 -13.73
C ASP A 25 -2.03 -11.06 -12.41
N SER A 26 -0.76 -10.77 -12.08
CA SER A 26 -0.13 -11.17 -10.82
C SER A 26 -0.70 -10.40 -9.63
N LEU A 27 -1.32 -9.24 -9.86
CA LEU A 27 -1.97 -8.43 -8.84
C LEU A 27 -3.11 -9.21 -8.14
N ARG A 28 -2.93 -9.44 -6.84
CA ARG A 28 -3.89 -10.15 -5.99
C ARG A 28 -4.85 -9.20 -5.27
N SER A 29 -4.34 -8.10 -4.72
CA SER A 29 -5.20 -7.10 -4.07
C SER A 29 -4.55 -5.72 -3.97
N VAL A 30 -5.39 -4.70 -3.88
CA VAL A 30 -5.02 -3.32 -3.55
C VAL A 30 -5.88 -2.87 -2.38
N VAL A 31 -5.23 -2.37 -1.33
CA VAL A 31 -5.91 -1.85 -0.14
C VAL A 31 -5.38 -0.47 0.17
N TYR A 32 -6.28 0.50 0.25
CA TYR A 32 -5.99 1.85 0.74
C TYR A 32 -6.20 1.90 2.24
N PHE A 33 -5.35 2.63 2.96
CA PHE A 33 -5.45 2.76 4.41
C PHE A 33 -5.01 4.13 4.88
N THR A 34 -5.63 4.63 5.95
CA THR A 34 -5.22 5.84 6.67
C THR A 34 -4.58 5.45 8.02
N ARG A 35 -4.58 6.32 9.02
CA ARG A 35 -4.30 5.92 10.42
C ARG A 35 -5.47 5.19 11.08
N ASP A 36 -6.71 5.57 10.75
CA ASP A 36 -7.90 5.13 11.47
C ASP A 36 -8.76 4.10 10.73
N ASP A 37 -8.86 4.15 9.39
CA ASP A 37 -9.64 3.19 8.61
C ASP A 37 -8.96 2.65 7.32
N PHE A 38 -9.51 1.61 6.70
CA PHE A 38 -9.01 1.05 5.44
C PHE A 38 -10.13 0.65 4.49
N GLU A 39 -9.81 0.65 3.20
CA GLU A 39 -10.71 0.30 2.12
C GLU A 39 -10.03 -0.65 1.13
N VAL A 40 -10.68 -1.78 0.88
CA VAL A 40 -10.22 -2.74 -0.13
C VAL A 40 -10.69 -2.26 -1.50
N LEU A 41 -9.76 -1.75 -2.31
CA LEU A 41 -10.04 -1.17 -3.63
C LEU A 41 -10.16 -2.24 -4.71
N TYR A 42 -9.40 -3.33 -4.57
CA TYR A 42 -9.38 -4.43 -5.54
C TYR A 42 -8.99 -5.74 -4.89
N VAL A 43 -9.64 -6.82 -5.32
CA VAL A 43 -9.24 -8.21 -5.06
C VAL A 43 -9.45 -9.04 -6.31
N ARG A 44 -8.47 -9.88 -6.64
CA ARG A 44 -8.58 -10.83 -7.75
C ARG A 44 -9.63 -11.89 -7.41
N LYS A 45 -10.53 -12.15 -8.36
CA LYS A 45 -11.77 -12.92 -8.15
C LYS A 45 -11.58 -14.40 -7.81
N ASP A 46 -10.41 -14.95 -8.07
CA ASP A 46 -10.04 -16.36 -7.85
C ASP A 46 -9.51 -16.63 -6.42
N LEU A 47 -9.29 -15.59 -5.62
CA LEU A 47 -8.61 -15.73 -4.33
C LEU A 47 -9.55 -16.07 -3.17
N TYR A 48 -10.82 -15.68 -3.25
CA TYR A 48 -11.78 -15.85 -2.16
C TYR A 48 -13.15 -16.24 -2.73
N ASP A 49 -13.80 -17.20 -2.06
CA ASP A 49 -15.14 -17.66 -2.43
C ASP A 49 -16.25 -16.68 -2.00
N ASP A 50 -15.99 -15.83 -1.00
CA ASP A 50 -16.94 -14.83 -0.49
C ASP A 50 -16.29 -13.52 0.01
N ASP A 51 -17.04 -12.42 -0.08
CA ASP A 51 -16.57 -11.07 0.25
C ASP A 51 -16.30 -10.86 1.76
N GLU A 52 -16.96 -11.62 2.65
CA GLU A 52 -16.83 -11.48 4.10
C GLU A 52 -15.50 -12.09 4.58
N SER A 53 -15.18 -13.30 4.11
CA SER A 53 -13.90 -13.96 4.34
C SER A 53 -12.73 -13.16 3.78
N MET A 54 -12.88 -12.59 2.59
CA MET A 54 -11.90 -11.68 1.99
C MET A 54 -11.62 -10.50 2.92
N ARG A 55 -12.68 -9.81 3.37
CA ARG A 55 -12.54 -8.60 4.18
C ARG A 55 -11.87 -8.91 5.52
N ALA A 56 -12.18 -10.04 6.15
CA ALA A 56 -11.56 -10.46 7.41
C ALA A 56 -10.05 -10.70 7.25
N VAL A 57 -9.63 -11.45 6.22
CA VAL A 57 -8.20 -11.71 5.95
C VAL A 57 -7.45 -10.41 5.62
N LYS A 58 -8.08 -9.47 4.90
CA LYS A 58 -7.47 -8.17 4.60
C LYS A 58 -7.42 -7.27 5.83
N ALA A 59 -8.40 -7.33 6.74
CA ALA A 59 -8.34 -6.58 8.00
C ALA A 59 -7.09 -6.97 8.80
N ASP A 60 -6.84 -8.27 9.00
CA ASP A 60 -5.66 -8.75 9.73
C ASP A 60 -4.34 -8.30 9.07
N LEU A 61 -4.26 -8.38 7.73
CA LEU A 61 -3.10 -7.92 6.96
C LEU A 61 -2.87 -6.42 7.18
N VAL A 62 -3.93 -5.63 7.05
CA VAL A 62 -3.90 -4.18 7.18
C VAL A 62 -3.53 -3.78 8.60
N GLU A 63 -4.10 -4.40 9.62
CA GLU A 63 -3.73 -4.14 11.03
C GLU A 63 -2.25 -4.43 11.29
N SER A 64 -1.72 -5.52 10.73
CA SER A 64 -0.30 -5.86 10.82
C SER A 64 0.61 -4.83 10.14
N GLU A 65 0.23 -4.34 8.96
CA GLU A 65 1.02 -3.36 8.21
C GLU A 65 0.85 -1.91 8.70
N ARG A 66 -0.31 -1.54 9.24
CA ARG A 66 -0.56 -0.21 9.85
C ARG A 66 0.18 -0.05 11.18
N THR A 67 0.26 -1.10 11.97
CA THR A 67 1.12 -1.09 13.18
C THR A 67 2.58 -0.80 12.82
N ALA A 68 2.98 -1.05 11.57
CA ALA A 68 4.28 -0.69 11.02
C ALA A 68 4.36 0.70 10.37
N PHE A 69 3.50 1.68 10.70
CA PHE A 69 3.81 3.11 10.47
C PHE A 69 5.04 3.57 11.29
N GLY A 70 5.29 2.94 12.45
CA GLY A 70 6.40 3.28 13.35
C GLY A 70 7.81 3.24 12.73
N PRO A 71 8.16 2.27 11.85
CA PRO A 71 9.40 2.27 11.09
C PRO A 71 9.63 3.52 10.23
N GLN A 72 8.64 4.05 9.51
CA GLN A 72 8.84 5.29 8.72
C GLN A 72 9.15 6.47 9.62
N GLU A 73 8.35 6.69 10.67
CA GLU A 73 8.64 7.73 11.67
C GLU A 73 10.01 7.54 12.35
N THR A 74 10.50 6.30 12.44
CA THR A 74 11.82 6.00 13.00
C THR A 74 12.93 6.35 12.03
N TYR A 75 12.80 5.97 10.75
CA TYR A 75 13.80 6.23 9.71
C TYR A 75 13.84 7.71 9.30
N ASP A 76 12.69 8.36 9.04
CA ASP A 76 12.60 9.80 8.74
C ASP A 76 13.19 10.67 9.86
N ARG A 77 13.01 10.27 11.13
CA ARG A 77 13.58 10.99 12.28
C ARG A 77 15.11 10.91 12.33
N THR A 78 15.71 9.88 11.74
CA THR A 78 17.16 9.67 11.76
C THR A 78 17.90 10.44 10.65
N ASP A 79 17.26 10.70 9.50
CA ASP A 79 17.86 11.44 8.37
C ASP A 79 17.68 12.98 8.47
N GLY A 80 17.35 13.49 9.67
CA GLY A 80 17.32 14.93 9.98
C GLY A 80 18.70 15.62 9.95
N PRO A 81 18.76 16.97 10.04
CA PRO A 81 19.93 17.81 9.74
C PRO A 81 21.18 17.58 10.60
N THR A 82 21.07 16.76 11.64
CA THR A 82 22.17 16.34 12.52
C THR A 82 22.88 15.06 12.07
N GLY A 83 22.44 14.40 10.99
CA GLY A 83 23.18 13.33 10.33
C GLY A 83 23.54 12.14 11.24
N THR A 84 22.66 11.80 12.18
CA THR A 84 22.86 10.69 13.14
C THR A 84 22.05 9.44 12.74
N GLY A 85 21.48 9.46 11.54
CA GLY A 85 20.79 8.34 10.92
C GLY A 85 21.71 7.40 10.17
N PRO A 86 21.21 6.22 9.79
CA PRO A 86 21.99 5.27 9.01
C PRO A 86 22.37 5.77 7.61
N GLY A 87 21.83 6.92 7.16
CA GLY A 87 22.20 7.58 5.91
C GLY A 87 21.62 6.86 4.69
N PHE A 88 20.37 6.40 4.79
CA PHE A 88 19.69 5.68 3.71
C PHE A 88 18.92 6.62 2.76
N GLY A 89 18.80 7.90 3.10
CA GLY A 89 18.00 8.84 2.32
C GLY A 89 16.52 8.78 2.71
N GLU A 90 15.67 9.37 1.87
CA GLU A 90 14.23 9.40 2.10
C GLU A 90 13.63 8.00 2.01
N TYR A 91 12.68 7.69 2.89
CA TYR A 91 12.00 6.41 2.84
C TYR A 91 11.08 6.33 1.60
N GLU A 92 11.35 5.35 0.74
CA GLU A 92 10.59 5.13 -0.49
C GLU A 92 9.43 4.15 -0.22
N PHE A 93 9.70 2.88 0.09
CA PHE A 93 8.67 1.87 0.32
C PHE A 93 9.12 0.70 1.21
N THR A 94 8.21 -0.25 1.45
CA THR A 94 8.54 -1.57 2.01
C THR A 94 8.03 -2.70 1.14
N LEU A 95 8.89 -3.70 0.95
CA LEU A 95 8.57 -4.95 0.28
C LEU A 95 8.84 -6.11 1.22
N ARG A 96 7.85 -6.98 1.42
CA ARG A 96 7.96 -8.24 2.13
C ARG A 96 7.80 -9.39 1.15
N VAL A 97 8.70 -10.36 1.27
CA VAL A 97 8.74 -11.55 0.41
C VAL A 97 8.25 -12.75 1.20
N PHE A 98 7.29 -13.47 0.64
CA PHE A 98 6.76 -14.73 1.13
C PHE A 98 7.06 -15.83 0.10
N SER A 99 7.03 -17.09 0.53
CA SER A 99 7.23 -18.23 -0.37
C SER A 99 6.22 -18.29 -1.52
N ASP A 100 5.03 -17.72 -1.30
CA ASP A 100 3.91 -17.74 -2.24
C ASP A 100 3.46 -16.32 -2.62
N GLY A 101 4.36 -15.34 -2.62
CA GLY A 101 4.10 -14.01 -3.17
C GLY A 101 4.70 -12.86 -2.37
N PHE A 102 4.20 -11.66 -2.64
CA PHE A 102 4.79 -10.41 -2.15
C PHE A 102 3.74 -9.51 -1.53
N VAL A 103 4.15 -8.76 -0.51
CA VAL A 103 3.39 -7.65 0.06
C VAL A 103 4.23 -6.39 -0.09
N GLY A 104 3.72 -5.45 -0.87
CA GLY A 104 4.30 -4.14 -1.05
C GLY A 104 3.50 -3.07 -0.32
N ARG A 105 4.20 -2.07 0.21
CA ARG A 105 3.58 -0.96 0.92
C ARG A 105 4.21 0.37 0.54
N VAL A 106 3.36 1.30 0.12
CA VAL A 106 3.70 2.68 -0.20
C VAL A 106 2.90 3.59 0.72
N VAL A 107 3.54 4.58 1.33
CA VAL A 107 2.91 5.52 2.28
C VAL A 107 3.37 6.93 1.93
N GLY A 108 2.44 7.87 1.94
CA GLY A 108 2.71 9.30 1.92
C GLY A 108 1.97 9.94 3.09
N GLY A 109 2.66 10.68 3.96
CA GLY A 109 2.01 11.28 5.14
C GLY A 109 1.30 10.26 6.03
N ASP A 110 -0.01 10.41 6.21
CA ASP A 110 -0.84 9.64 7.17
C ASP A 110 -1.70 8.54 6.52
N HIS A 111 -1.42 8.20 5.28
CA HIS A 111 -2.18 7.24 4.48
C HIS A 111 -1.28 6.51 3.47
N GLY A 112 -1.77 5.41 2.91
CA GLY A 112 -0.97 4.59 2.02
C GLY A 112 -1.74 3.50 1.31
N VAL A 113 -1.02 2.73 0.51
CA VAL A 113 -1.54 1.60 -0.26
C VAL A 113 -0.72 0.35 0.05
N ILE A 114 -1.42 -0.75 0.33
CA ILE A 114 -0.86 -2.10 0.39
C ILE A 114 -1.25 -2.83 -0.89
N VAL A 115 -0.26 -3.42 -1.53
CA VAL A 115 -0.42 -4.25 -2.72
C VAL A 115 0.04 -5.67 -2.41
N THR A 116 -0.73 -6.66 -2.85
CA THR A 116 -0.28 -8.06 -2.82
C THR A 116 -0.24 -8.63 -4.22
N THR A 117 0.77 -9.46 -4.50
CA THR A 117 1.00 -10.04 -5.84
C THR A 117 1.61 -11.43 -5.76
N ASP A 118 1.34 -12.28 -6.75
CA ASP A 118 1.96 -13.60 -6.90
C ASP A 118 3.46 -13.48 -7.21
N GLU A 119 3.79 -12.59 -8.13
CA GLU A 119 5.12 -12.40 -8.69
C GLU A 119 5.41 -10.90 -8.78
N LEU A 120 6.67 -10.53 -8.67
CA LEU A 120 7.10 -9.14 -8.68
C LEU A 120 8.55 -9.02 -9.12
N GLU A 121 8.81 -8.23 -10.16
CA GLU A 121 10.14 -7.68 -10.40
C GLU A 121 10.31 -6.37 -9.61
N LEU A 122 11.49 -6.18 -8.99
CA LEU A 122 11.74 -4.99 -8.16
C LEU A 122 11.52 -3.70 -8.95
N THR A 123 11.90 -3.66 -10.23
CA THR A 123 11.71 -2.49 -11.10
C THR A 123 10.24 -2.19 -11.35
N GLU A 124 9.38 -3.21 -11.53
CA GLU A 124 7.92 -2.99 -11.64
C GLU A 124 7.36 -2.39 -10.34
N PHE A 125 7.92 -2.79 -9.19
CA PHE A 125 7.53 -2.24 -7.91
C PHE A 125 7.96 -0.78 -7.75
N GLU A 126 9.19 -0.43 -8.13
CA GLU A 126 9.72 0.94 -8.10
C GLU A 126 8.86 1.85 -9.00
N GLU A 127 8.52 1.42 -10.21
CA GLU A 127 7.65 2.18 -11.11
C GLU A 127 6.24 2.38 -10.53
N MET A 128 5.68 1.33 -9.91
CA MET A 128 4.38 1.41 -9.25
C MET A 128 4.42 2.32 -8.02
N GLU A 129 5.49 2.27 -7.22
CA GLU A 129 5.69 3.11 -6.04
C GLU A 129 5.65 4.58 -6.40
N VAL A 130 6.42 4.99 -7.41
CA VAL A 130 6.49 6.39 -7.86
C VAL A 130 5.11 6.88 -8.31
N ALA A 131 4.34 6.03 -8.99
CA ALA A 131 2.99 6.37 -9.43
C ALA A 131 2.02 6.52 -8.24
N ILE A 132 2.02 5.55 -7.32
CA ILE A 132 1.15 5.57 -6.13
C ILE A 132 1.49 6.74 -5.22
N ARG A 133 2.78 7.03 -5.00
CA ARG A 133 3.22 8.12 -4.13
C ARG A 133 2.68 9.47 -4.60
N ARG A 134 2.76 9.74 -5.91
CA ARG A 134 2.18 10.96 -6.50
C ARG A 134 0.67 11.04 -6.30
N MET A 135 -0.04 9.92 -6.47
CA MET A 135 -1.49 9.89 -6.23
C MET A 135 -1.83 10.17 -4.75
N LEU A 136 -1.04 9.65 -3.80
CA LEU A 136 -1.22 9.92 -2.37
C LEU A 136 -0.98 11.39 -2.03
N GLU A 137 0.03 12.01 -2.65
CA GLU A 137 0.31 13.44 -2.51
C GLU A 137 -0.84 14.31 -3.04
N ASP A 138 -1.41 13.94 -4.19
CA ASP A 138 -2.55 14.64 -4.79
C ASP A 138 -3.82 14.50 -3.93
N GLU A 139 -4.14 13.30 -3.42
CA GLU A 139 -5.31 13.06 -2.55
C GLU A 139 -5.17 13.79 -1.20
N SER A 140 -3.96 13.94 -0.68
CA SER A 140 -3.68 14.73 0.54
C SER A 140 -3.93 16.24 0.37
N ALA A 141 -3.91 16.73 -0.87
CA ALA A 141 -4.00 18.16 -1.17
C ALA A 141 -5.46 18.65 -1.30
N GLU A 142 -6.44 17.74 -1.33
CA GLU A 142 -7.87 18.02 -1.49
C GLU A 142 -8.64 18.25 -0.17
#